data_AF-A0AAV9A2W6-F1
#
_entry.id   AF-A0AAV9A2W6-F1
#
_cell.length_a   1.000
_cell.length_b   1.000
_cell.length_c   1.000
_cell.angle_alpha   90.00
_cell.angle_beta   90.00
_cell.angle_gamma   90.00
#
_symmetry.space_group_name_H-M   'P 1'
#
loop_
_entity.id
_entity.type
_entity.pdbx_description
1 polymer ?
#
loop_
_entity_poly.entity_id
_entity_poly.type
_entity_poly.pdbx_seq_one_letter_code
_entity_poly.pdbx_strand_id
1 'polypeptide(L)' 'MKVDSCVPPGFRFHPTEEELVGYYLARKIASQKFDLEVIADVDLYRIEPWDLQG' A
#
# COMPACT_ATOMS: atom_id res chain seq x y z
N MET A 1 -3.79 -18.96 6.42
CA MET A 1 -5.08 -18.44 6.92
C MET A 1 -5.08 -16.96 6.66
N LYS A 2 -5.86 -16.49 5.68
CA LYS A 2 -5.95 -15.07 5.35
C LYS A 2 -6.82 -14.46 6.44
N VAL A 3 -6.22 -13.67 7.34
CA VAL A 3 -7.00 -12.91 8.31
C VAL A 3 -7.72 -11.86 7.48
N ASP A 4 -9.03 -12.05 7.28
CA ASP A 4 -9.86 -10.97 6.77
C ASP A 4 -9.69 -9.81 7.75
N SER A 5 -9.06 -8.73 7.28
CA SER A 5 -8.84 -7.53 8.07
C SER A 5 -10.18 -7.09 8.65
N CYS A 6 -10.25 -6.90 9.98
CA CYS A 6 -11.44 -6.44 10.71
C CYS A 6 -11.74 -4.98 10.32
N VAL A 7 -12.17 -4.79 9.09
CA VAL A 7 -12.34 -3.50 8.44
C VAL A 7 -13.83 -3.36 8.12
N PRO A 8 -14.51 -2.37 8.72
CA PRO A 8 -15.94 -2.18 8.47
C PRO A 8 -16.24 -1.97 6.98
N PRO A 9 -17.40 -2.43 6.49
CA PRO A 9 -17.84 -2.14 5.13
C PRO A 9 -17.79 -0.64 4.82
N GLY A 10 -17.22 -0.30 3.67
CA GLY A 10 -17.08 1.09 3.23
C GLY A 10 -15.76 1.76 3.60
N PHE A 11 -14.97 1.18 4.52
CA PHE A 11 -13.62 1.63 4.76
C PHE A 11 -12.73 1.22 3.58
N ARG A 12 -11.96 2.19 3.06
CA ARG A 12 -11.08 2.00 1.91
C ARG A 12 -9.77 2.71 2.16
N PHE A 13 -8.73 2.25 1.49
CA PHE A 13 -7.47 2.96 1.43
C PHE A 13 -7.68 4.27 0.63
N HIS A 14 -7.65 5.40 1.34
CA HIS A 14 -7.81 6.75 0.76
C HIS A 14 -6.93 7.76 1.53
N PRO A 15 -5.59 7.58 1.49
CA PRO A 15 -4.66 8.45 2.23
C PRO A 15 -4.58 9.84 1.62
N THR A 16 -4.18 10.83 2.43
CA THR A 16 -3.78 12.16 1.93
C THR A 16 -2.35 12.13 1.34
N GLU A 17 -1.94 13.21 0.67
CA GLU A 17 -0.57 13.34 0.16
C GLU A 17 0.47 13.29 1.28
N GLU A 18 0.19 13.95 2.41
CA GLU A 18 1.05 13.96 3.59
C GLU A 18 1.20 12.56 4.20
N GLU A 19 0.12 11.76 4.21
CA GLU A 19 0.15 10.38 4.68
C GLU A 19 0.94 9.48 3.72
N LEU A 20 0.76 9.62 2.41
CA LEU A 20 1.52 8.86 1.41
C LEU A 20 3.04 9.08 1.55
N VAL A 21 3.47 10.34 1.64
CA VAL A 21 4.90 10.68 1.71
C VAL A 21 5.45 10.49 3.13
N GLY A 22 4.80 11.09 4.12
CA GLY A 22 5.29 11.17 5.50
C GLY A 22 5.12 9.88 6.29
N TYR A 23 4.10 9.08 5.98
CA TYR A 23 3.89 7.79 6.65
C TYR A 23 4.36 6.61 5.80
N TYR A 24 3.82 6.42 4.60
CA TYR A 24 4.11 5.18 3.85
C TYR A 24 5.52 5.18 3.24
N LEU A 25 5.86 6.20 2.45
CA LEU A 25 7.15 6.26 1.76
C LEU A 25 8.32 6.39 2.75
N ALA A 26 8.22 7.31 3.71
CA ALA A 26 9.27 7.53 4.71
C ALA A 26 9.59 6.25 5.51
N ARG A 27 8.55 5.51 5.94
CA ARG A 27 8.72 4.25 6.69
C ARG A 27 9.32 3.15 5.82
N LYS A 28 8.91 3.05 4.55
CA LYS A 28 9.48 2.09 3.59
C LYS A 28 10.99 2.32 3.39
N ILE A 29 11.42 3.57 3.20
CA ILE A 29 12.85 3.92 3.05
C ILE A 29 13.62 3.60 4.33
N ALA A 30 13.02 3.82 5.50
CA ALA A 30 13.60 3.49 6.80
C ALA A 30 13.54 2.00 7.16
N SER A 31 13.06 1.12 6.25
CA SER A 31 12.83 -0.31 6.52
C SER A 31 11.98 -0.58 7.76
N GLN A 32 11.07 0.33 8.10
CA GLN A 32 10.14 0.18 9.21
C GLN A 32 8.92 -0.63 8.78
N LYS A 33 8.53 -1.62 9.59
CA LYS A 33 7.28 -2.35 9.39
C LYS A 33 6.08 -1.44 9.66
N PHE A 34 5.05 -1.57 8.82
CA PHE A 34 3.75 -0.94 9.02
C PHE A 34 2.65 -1.99 8.87
N ASP A 35 1.54 -1.78 9.58
CA ASP A 35 0.55 -2.83 9.88
C ASP A 35 -0.26 -3.31 8.66
N LEU A 36 -0.15 -2.61 7.53
CA LEU A 36 -0.96 -2.84 6.35
C LEU A 36 -0.05 -2.94 5.12
N GLU A 37 0.16 -4.15 4.60
CA GLU A 37 0.78 -4.41 3.28
C GLU A 37 -0.20 -4.06 2.14
N VAL A 38 -0.73 -2.83 2.15
CA VAL A 38 -1.70 -2.33 1.15
C VAL A 38 -1.02 -1.80 -0.12
N ILE A 39 0.29 -1.51 -0.06
CA ILE A 39 1.09 -1.07 -1.21
C ILE A 39 2.10 -2.17 -1.54
N ALA A 40 1.97 -2.77 -2.72
CA ALA A 40 2.86 -3.82 -3.19
C ALA A 40 4.17 -3.25 -3.79
N ASP A 41 5.24 -4.05 -3.73
CA ASP A 41 6.50 -3.77 -4.41
C ASP A 41 6.43 -4.23 -5.87
N VAL A 42 6.57 -3.30 -6.81
CA VAL A 42 6.53 -3.58 -8.25
C VAL A 42 7.54 -2.72 -8.99
N ASP A 43 8.17 -3.29 -10.01
CA ASP A 43 8.98 -2.53 -10.97
C ASP A 43 8.08 -1.93 -12.05
N LEU A 44 7.64 -0.70 -11.81
CA LEU A 44 6.71 0.03 -12.70
C LEU A 44 7.24 0.23 -14.12
N TYR A 45 8.56 0.16 -14.33
CA TYR A 45 9.16 0.39 -15.65
C TYR A 45 9.24 -0.87 -16.51
N ARG A 46 8.86 -2.03 -15.97
CA ARG A 46 8.92 -3.33 -16.65
C ARG A 46 7.57 -4.00 -16.83
N ILE A 47 6.50 -3.31 -16.43
CA ILE A 47 5.13 -3.80 -16.49
C ILE A 47 4.29 -2.83 -17.31
N GLU A 48 3.42 -3.36 -18.16
CA GLU A 48 2.48 -2.50 -18.87
C GLU A 48 1.41 -1.98 -17.89
N PRO A 49 0.87 -0.77 -18.08
CA PRO A 49 -0.10 -0.19 -17.16
C PRO A 49 -1.33 -1.06 -16.92
N TRP A 50 -1.77 -1.83 -17.92
CA TRP A 50 -2.92 -2.74 -17.81
C TRP A 50 -2.59 -4.06 -17.13
N ASP A 51 -1.30 -4.41 -16.99
CA ASP A 51 -0.85 -5.62 -16.29
C ASP A 51 -0.69 -5.38 -14.78
N LEU A 52 -0.79 -4.13 -14.32
CA LEU A 52 -0.82 -3.77 -12.89
C LEU A 52 -2.07 -4.26 -12.13
N GLN A 53 -2.93 -5.04 -12.78
CA GLN A 53 -4.14 -5.61 -12.17
C GLN A 53 -3.77 -6.63 -11.09
N GLY A 54 -3.82 -6.20 -9.84
CA GLY A 54 -3.88 -7.02 -8.63
C GLY A 54 -5.30 -7.40 -8.25
#